data_AF-A0A7C5C7L9-F1
#
_entry.id   AF-A0A7C5C7L9-F1
#
_cell.length_a   1.000
_cell.length_b   1.000
_cell.length_c   1.000
_cell.angle_alpha   90.00
_cell.angle_beta   90.00
_cell.angle_gamma   90.00
#
_symmetry.space_group_name_H-M   'P 1'
#
loop_
_entity.id
_entity.type
_entity.pdbx_description
1 polymer ?
#
loop_
_entity_poly.entity_id
_entity_poly.type
_entity_poly.pdbx_seq_one_letter_code
_entity_poly.pdbx_strand_id
1 'polypeptide(L)'
;MKRPTKLYERVFITGFITNTKEDGEILTLLGMDGLSFKLHDPVSVKKFKVIEDIAGMMVQIFNAINKDYKRNIHAQSTEYITDLSKDFHPFMKAMMMKEDTLVYDPIASRKAFKDVFELMGIK
;
A
#
# COMPACT_ATOMS: atom_id res chain seq x y z
N MET A 1 -17.66 3.75 -7.62
CA MET A 1 -16.29 3.77 -8.20
C MET A 1 -16.25 2.94 -9.47
N LYS A 2 -15.60 3.42 -10.53
CA LYS A 2 -15.40 2.64 -11.77
C LYS A 2 -14.35 1.54 -11.54
N ARG A 3 -14.49 0.38 -12.19
CA ARG A 3 -13.48 -0.69 -12.12
C ARG A 3 -12.27 -0.30 -12.99
N PRO A 4 -11.03 -0.60 -12.57
CA PRO A 4 -9.86 -0.37 -13.40
C PRO A 4 -9.94 -1.25 -14.66
N THR A 5 -9.36 -0.75 -15.75
CA THR A 5 -9.31 -1.43 -17.06
C THR A 5 -7.89 -1.77 -17.49
N LYS A 6 -6.89 -1.17 -16.83
CA LYS A 6 -5.47 -1.47 -17.02
C LYS A 6 -4.79 -1.79 -15.69
N LEU A 7 -3.72 -2.58 -15.75
CA LEU A 7 -2.84 -2.81 -14.61
C LEU A 7 -2.26 -1.46 -14.14
N TYR A 8 -2.14 -1.31 -12.83
CA TYR A 8 -1.67 -0.12 -12.12
C TYR A 8 -2.51 1.14 -12.37
N GLU A 9 -3.71 1.02 -12.95
CA GLU A 9 -4.65 2.16 -12.98
C GLU A 9 -5.09 2.52 -11.56
N ARG A 10 -5.18 1.51 -10.69
CA ARG A 10 -5.47 1.65 -9.26
C ARG A 10 -4.56 0.73 -8.46
N VAL A 11 -3.96 1.27 -7.41
CA VAL A 11 -3.19 0.50 -6.45
C VAL A 11 -3.73 0.79 -5.06
N PHE A 12 -4.15 -0.25 -4.35
CA PHE A 12 -4.58 -0.14 -2.97
C PHE A 12 -3.37 -0.28 -2.05
N ILE A 13 -3.25 0.59 -1.05
CA ILE A 13 -2.22 0.54 -0.02
C ILE A 13 -2.90 0.51 1.34
N THR A 14 -2.42 -0.35 2.22
CA THR A 14 -2.89 -0.43 3.61
C THR A 14 -1.75 -0.76 4.56
N GLY A 15 -1.99 -0.57 5.85
CA GLY A 15 -1.07 -0.96 6.90
C GLY A 15 -1.81 -1.43 8.15
N PHE A 16 -1.20 -2.38 8.86
CA PHE A 16 -1.73 -2.90 10.12
C PHE A 16 -0.60 -3.27 11.07
N ILE A 17 -0.92 -3.31 12.36
CA ILE A 17 0.01 -3.73 13.41
C ILE A 17 -0.41 -5.11 13.90
N THR A 18 0.54 -6.04 13.95
CA THR A 18 0.38 -7.34 14.60
C THR A 18 1.24 -7.42 15.85
N ASN A 19 0.68 -8.01 16.90
CA ASN A 19 1.39 -8.27 18.15
C ASN A 19 1.80 -9.73 18.19
N THR A 20 3.10 -9.97 18.17
CA THR A 20 3.66 -11.31 18.30
C THR A 20 4.33 -11.47 19.67
N LYS A 21 4.34 -12.69 20.20
CA LYS A 21 5.00 -12.98 21.49
C LYS A 21 6.52 -12.85 21.41
N GLU A 22 7.10 -13.14 20.25
CA GLU A 22 8.54 -13.18 20.03
C GLU A 22 9.11 -11.82 19.62
N ASP A 23 8.43 -11.11 18.72
CA ASP A 23 8.95 -9.90 18.09
C ASP A 23 8.28 -8.61 18.57
N GLY A 24 7.21 -8.72 19.38
CA GLY A 24 6.41 -7.58 19.82
C GLY A 24 5.55 -7.01 18.69
N GLU A 25 5.42 -5.69 18.66
CA GLU A 25 4.70 -4.94 17.62
C GLU A 25 5.45 -4.96 16.28
N ILE A 26 4.77 -5.48 15.26
CA ILE A 26 5.21 -5.46 13.86
C ILE A 26 4.23 -4.63 13.06
N LEU A 27 4.71 -3.53 12.47
CA LEU A 27 3.96 -2.78 11.47
C LEU A 27 4.21 -3.43 10.11
N THR A 28 3.13 -3.75 9.39
CA THR A 28 3.16 -4.30 8.04
C THR A 28 2.44 -3.36 7.09
N LEU A 29 3.05 -3.07 5.93
CA LEU A 29 2.43 -2.37 4.81
C LEU A 29 2.23 -3.33 3.65
N LEU A 30 1.07 -3.22 3.01
CA LEU A 30 0.69 -4.00 1.84
C LEU A 30 0.33 -3.06 0.68
N GLY A 31 0.63 -3.52 -0.53
CA GLY A 31 0.24 -2.89 -1.79
C GLY A 31 -0.41 -3.92 -2.72
N MET A 32 -1.50 -3.57 -3.39
CA MET A 32 -2.23 -4.48 -4.28
C MET A 32 -2.70 -3.76 -5.55
N ASP A 33 -2.45 -4.36 -6.70
CA ASP A 33 -2.99 -3.88 -7.98
C ASP A 33 -4.51 -4.15 -8.05
N GLY A 34 -5.28 -3.12 -8.39
CA GLY A 34 -6.74 -3.16 -8.35
C GLY A 34 -7.41 -3.91 -9.50
N LEU A 35 -6.68 -4.29 -10.55
CA LEU A 35 -7.22 -5.08 -11.67
C LEU A 35 -6.92 -6.57 -11.50
N SER A 36 -5.66 -6.91 -11.26
CA SER A 36 -5.19 -8.30 -11.14
C SER A 36 -5.29 -8.87 -9.73
N PHE A 37 -5.52 -8.02 -8.71
CA PHE A 37 -5.45 -8.39 -7.30
C PHE A 37 -4.08 -8.96 -6.89
N LYS A 38 -3.04 -8.69 -7.69
CA LYS A 38 -1.67 -9.08 -7.34
C LYS A 38 -1.24 -8.31 -6.11
N LEU A 39 -0.93 -9.03 -5.04
CA LEU A 39 -0.27 -8.51 -3.86
C LEU A 39 1.22 -8.33 -4.15
N HIS A 40 1.75 -7.13 -3.89
CA HIS A 40 3.18 -6.86 -3.96
C HIS A 40 3.89 -7.37 -2.69
N ASP A 41 5.21 -7.53 -2.78
CA ASP A 41 6.02 -7.97 -1.64
C ASP A 41 5.74 -7.08 -0.41
N PRO A 42 5.29 -7.66 0.72
CA PRO A 42 4.92 -6.90 1.89
C PRO A 42 6.16 -6.29 2.55
N VAL A 43 5.99 -5.14 3.20
CA VAL A 43 7.06 -4.48 3.95
C VAL A 43 6.71 -4.50 5.42
N SER A 44 7.59 -5.07 6.25
CA SER A 44 7.37 -5.21 7.69
C SER A 44 8.55 -4.69 8.50
N VAL A 45 8.28 -3.98 9.60
CA VAL A 45 9.32 -3.53 10.54
C VAL A 45 8.94 -3.89 11.96
N LYS A 46 9.92 -4.37 12.73
CA LYS A 46 9.80 -4.62 14.17
C LYS A 46 10.11 -3.32 14.90
N LYS A 47 9.38 -3.00 15.97
CA LYS A 47 9.71 -1.90 16.89
C LYS A 47 9.96 -0.56 16.15
N PHE A 48 9.01 -0.12 15.32
CA PHE A 48 9.04 1.22 14.71
C PHE A 48 9.06 2.26 15.83
N LYS A 49 10.19 2.93 16.04
CA LYS A 49 10.37 3.85 17.17
C LYS A 49 10.52 5.29 16.72
N VAL A 50 10.87 5.51 15.46
CA VAL A 50 11.17 6.82 14.91
C VAL A 50 10.56 7.01 13.51
N ILE A 51 10.41 8.26 13.08
CA ILE A 51 9.75 8.61 11.82
C ILE A 51 10.53 8.13 10.59
N GLU A 52 11.85 7.99 10.73
CA GLU A 52 12.76 7.47 9.71
C GLU A 52 12.42 6.01 9.33
N ASP A 53 12.02 5.19 10.29
CA ASP A 53 11.61 3.81 10.04
C ASP A 53 10.40 3.77 9.11
N ILE A 54 9.44 4.67 9.35
CA ILE A 54 8.19 4.74 8.58
C ILE A 54 8.46 5.28 7.17
N ALA A 55 9.29 6.32 7.04
CA ALA A 55 9.70 6.83 5.73
C ALA A 55 10.42 5.74 4.91
N GLY A 56 11.31 4.97 5.54
CA GLY A 56 11.98 3.83 4.91
C GLY A 56 11.00 2.76 4.43
N MET A 57 9.98 2.42 5.23
CA MET A 57 8.93 1.49 4.83
C MET A 57 8.12 2.00 3.63
N MET A 58 7.78 3.30 3.61
CA MET A 58 7.08 3.91 2.47
C MET A 58 7.91 3.80 1.20
N VAL A 59 9.21 4.10 1.25
CA VAL A 59 10.10 3.91 0.10
C VAL A 59 10.09 2.45 -0.37
N GLN A 60 10.18 1.49 0.55
CA GLN A 60 10.22 0.07 0.21
C GLN A 60 8.92 -0.41 -0.44
N ILE A 61 7.75 0.01 0.05
CA ILE A 61 6.48 -0.46 -0.54
C ILE A 61 6.26 0.15 -1.93
N PHE A 62 6.61 1.42 -2.15
CA PHE A 62 6.56 2.02 -3.48
C PHE A 62 7.57 1.38 -4.43
N ASN A 63 8.76 1.01 -3.96
CA ASN A 63 9.72 0.25 -4.75
C ASN A 63 9.19 -1.15 -5.11
N ALA A 64 8.50 -1.83 -4.20
CA ALA A 64 7.88 -3.12 -4.47
C ALA A 64 6.77 -3.01 -5.54
N ILE A 65 5.98 -1.94 -5.50
CA ILE A 65 4.98 -1.64 -6.54
C ILE A 65 5.67 -1.34 -7.89
N ASN A 66 6.70 -0.48 -7.86
CA ASN A 66 7.40 -0.02 -9.06
C ASN A 66 8.25 -1.10 -9.73
N LYS A 67 8.73 -2.12 -9.00
CA LYS A 67 9.52 -3.25 -9.52
C LYS A 67 8.82 -3.96 -10.68
N ASP A 68 7.51 -4.07 -10.59
CA ASP A 68 6.68 -4.75 -11.58
C ASP A 68 5.98 -3.78 -12.54
N TYR A 69 6.07 -2.47 -12.31
CA TYR A 69 5.45 -1.45 -13.14
C TYR A 69 6.24 -1.20 -14.43
N LYS A 70 5.54 -1.26 -15.57
CA LYS A 70 6.09 -1.03 -16.91
C LYS A 70 5.26 0.03 -17.63
N ARG A 71 5.80 1.26 -17.67
CA ARG A 71 5.11 2.45 -18.20
C ARG A 71 4.58 2.31 -19.63
N ASN A 72 5.18 1.46 -20.46
CA ASN A 72 4.75 1.27 -21.85
C ASN A 72 3.50 0.38 -22.01
N ILE A 73 3.16 -0.42 -21.01
CA ILE A 73 2.03 -1.37 -21.07
C ILE A 73 1.00 -1.17 -19.94
N HIS A 74 1.39 -0.52 -18.84
CA HIS A 74 0.49 -0.22 -17.72
C HIS A 74 -0.16 1.15 -17.86
N ALA A 75 -1.07 1.49 -16.94
CA ALA A 75 -1.68 2.81 -16.91
C ALA A 75 -0.63 3.92 -16.81
N GLN A 76 -0.84 5.03 -17.53
CA GLN A 76 0.11 6.18 -17.50
C GLN A 76 0.03 7.00 -16.21
N SER A 77 -1.05 6.82 -15.46
CA SER A 77 -1.34 7.46 -14.18
C SER A 77 -1.95 6.44 -13.24
N THR A 78 -1.51 6.42 -11.99
CA THR A 78 -2.00 5.54 -10.94
C THR A 78 -2.85 6.33 -9.94
N GLU A 79 -4.02 5.81 -9.61
CA GLU A 79 -4.79 6.25 -8.44
C GLU A 79 -4.42 5.35 -7.26
N TYR A 80 -3.61 5.88 -6.33
CA TYR A 80 -3.26 5.21 -5.09
C TYR A 80 -4.37 5.41 -4.07
N ILE A 81 -5.01 4.32 -3.66
CA ILE A 81 -6.15 4.33 -2.73
C ILE A 81 -5.67 3.79 -1.40
N THR A 82 -5.81 4.57 -0.33
CA THR A 82 -5.22 4.22 0.97
C THR A 82 -6.17 4.41 2.15
N ASP A 83 -5.99 3.59 3.19
CA ASP A 83 -6.58 3.78 4.51
C ASP A 83 -5.57 4.34 5.55
N LEU A 84 -4.32 4.57 5.14
CA LEU A 84 -3.30 5.14 6.01
C LEU A 84 -3.67 6.58 6.43
N SER A 85 -3.32 6.94 7.67
CA SER A 85 -3.54 8.29 8.23
C SER A 85 -3.07 9.37 7.27
N LYS A 86 -3.78 10.51 7.28
CA LYS A 86 -3.42 11.70 6.50
C LYS A 86 -2.01 12.20 6.79
N ASP A 87 -1.48 11.91 7.97
CA ASP A 87 -0.11 12.25 8.36
C ASP A 87 0.94 11.55 7.47
N PHE A 88 0.60 10.41 6.86
CA PHE A 88 1.49 9.71 5.93
C PHE A 88 1.39 10.20 4.48
N HIS A 89 0.36 10.97 4.14
CA HIS A 89 0.11 11.39 2.76
C HIS A 89 1.24 12.24 2.16
N PRO A 90 1.94 13.13 2.90
CA PRO A 90 3.11 13.82 2.37
C PRO A 90 4.21 12.86 1.90
N PHE A 91 4.49 11.80 2.67
CA PHE A 91 5.47 10.79 2.30
C PHE A 91 5.04 10.00 1.07
N MET A 92 3.78 9.59 1.00
CA MET A 92 3.24 8.88 -0.17
C MET A 92 3.33 9.76 -1.43
N LYS A 93 2.89 11.02 -1.35
CA LYS A 93 2.94 11.96 -2.46
C LYS A 93 4.36 12.24 -2.94
N ALA A 94 5.35 12.23 -2.05
CA ALA A 94 6.76 12.40 -2.42
C ALA A 94 7.32 11.24 -3.25
N MET A 95 6.72 10.04 -3.17
CA MET A 95 7.15 8.84 -3.91
C MET A 95 6.37 8.62 -5.21
N MET A 96 5.27 9.34 -5.39
CA MET A 96 4.38 9.22 -6.54
C MET A 96 4.90 9.99 -7.76
N MET A 97 4.55 9.53 -8.96
CA MET A 97 4.77 10.32 -10.17
C MET A 97 3.83 11.52 -10.18
N LYS A 98 4.20 12.57 -10.94
CA LYS A 98 3.43 13.83 -11.01
C LYS A 98 2.00 13.62 -11.51
N GLU A 99 1.81 12.63 -12.37
CA GLU A 99 0.53 12.27 -12.98
C GLU A 99 -0.35 11.39 -12.08
N ASP A 100 0.22 10.85 -11.00
CA ASP A 100 -0.49 9.98 -10.07
C ASP A 100 -1.34 10.80 -9.10
N THR A 101 -2.35 10.14 -8.51
CA THR A 101 -3.25 10.75 -7.52
C THR A 101 -3.33 9.91 -6.27
N LEU A 102 -3.46 10.58 -5.12
CA LEU A 102 -3.62 9.92 -3.83
C LEU A 102 -5.05 10.15 -3.34
N VAL A 103 -5.76 9.06 -3.10
CA VAL A 103 -7.15 9.05 -2.64
C VAL A 103 -7.20 8.39 -1.26
N TYR A 104 -7.66 9.16 -0.27
CA TYR A 104 -7.97 8.61 1.05
C TYR A 104 -9.37 8.03 1.06
N ASP A 105 -9.46 6.71 0.93
CA ASP A 105 -10.71 5.97 0.99
C ASP A 105 -10.51 4.69 1.81
N PRO A 106 -10.65 4.79 3.15
CA PRO A 106 -10.38 3.67 4.04
C PRO A 106 -11.35 2.51 3.83
N ILE A 107 -12.58 2.80 3.38
CA ILE A 107 -13.59 1.78 3.11
C ILE A 107 -13.19 0.98 1.87
N ALA A 108 -12.79 1.66 0.79
CA ALA A 108 -12.36 0.99 -0.44
C ALA A 108 -11.08 0.19 -0.25
N SER A 109 -10.07 0.77 0.43
CA SER A 109 -8.81 0.06 0.68
C SER A 109 -9.02 -1.18 1.56
N ARG A 110 -9.71 -1.06 2.70
CA ARG A 110 -10.01 -2.23 3.55
C ARG A 110 -10.84 -3.29 2.84
N LYS A 111 -11.77 -2.88 1.97
CA LYS A 111 -12.54 -3.83 1.17
C LYS A 111 -11.67 -4.59 0.17
N ALA A 112 -10.67 -3.94 -0.43
CA ALA A 112 -9.74 -4.59 -1.36
C ALA A 112 -8.88 -5.65 -0.65
N PHE A 113 -8.48 -5.39 0.59
CA PHE A 113 -7.66 -6.31 1.40
C PHE A 113 -8.46 -7.27 2.29
N LYS A 114 -9.79 -7.31 2.17
CA LYS A 114 -10.66 -8.09 3.06
C LYS A 114 -10.20 -9.54 3.17
N ASP A 115 -10.01 -10.23 2.05
CA ASP A 115 -9.65 -11.64 2.03
C ASP A 115 -8.25 -11.87 2.63
N VAL A 116 -7.32 -10.92 2.43
CA VAL A 116 -5.99 -10.96 3.03
C VAL A 116 -6.08 -10.83 4.56
N PHE A 117 -6.88 -9.89 5.05
CA PHE A 117 -7.09 -9.72 6.49
C PHE A 117 -7.77 -10.92 7.14
N GLU A 118 -8.78 -11.52 6.47
CA GLU A 118 -9.44 -12.74 6.94
C GLU A 118 -8.46 -13.92 7.04
N LEU A 119 -7.61 -14.12 6.03
CA LEU A 119 -6.55 -15.14 6.04
C LEU A 119 -5.53 -14.93 7.17
N MET A 120 -5.24 -13.67 7.51
CA MET A 120 -4.29 -13.32 8.58
C MET A 120 -4.93 -13.25 9.97
N GLY A 121 -6.26 -13.43 10.08
CA GLY A 121 -6.98 -13.29 11.35
C GLY A 121 -7.06 -11.85 11.87
N ILE A 122 -6.92 -10.86 10.99
CA ILE A 122 -7.01 -9.43 11.30
C ILE A 122 -8.48 -9.00 11.14
N LYS A 123 -9.04 -8.36 12.17
CA LYS A 123 -10.44 -7.90 12.20
C LYS A 123 -10.57 -6.43 11.82
#